data_AF-A0A640Y983-F1
#
_entry.id   AF-A0A640Y983-F1
#
_cell.length_a   1.000
_cell.length_b   1.000
_cell.length_c   1.000
_cell.angle_alpha   90.00
_cell.angle_beta   90.00
_cell.angle_gamma   90.00
#
_symmetry.space_group_name_H-M   'P 1'
#
loop_
_entity.id
_entity.type
_entity.pdbx_description
1 polymer ?
#
loop_
_entity_poly.entity_id
_entity_poly.type
_entity_poly.pdbx_seq_one_letter_code
_entity_poly.pdbx_strand_id
1 'polypeptide(L)'
;MRPNRGRAGIEGVDLAGCRVAMTELSDNARLVLDSLETKPALNTPALIAQNEGIERTDAEQGLDELLELGRVKKSPLGWKLTRA
;
A
#
# COMPACT_ATOMS: atom_id res chain seq x y z
N MET A 1 23.00 -47.12 14.27
CA MET A 1 21.59 -47.00 14.71
C MET A 1 21.20 -45.52 14.59
N ARG A 2 20.40 -45.20 13.56
CA ARG A 2 19.64 -43.97 13.20
C ARG A 2 20.17 -42.55 13.58
N PRO A 3 20.33 -41.65 12.58
CA PRO A 3 20.14 -40.21 12.75
C PRO A 3 18.64 -39.81 12.59
N ASN A 4 18.28 -38.57 12.97
CA ASN A 4 17.03 -37.80 12.71
C ASN A 4 16.00 -37.60 13.84
N ARG A 5 15.85 -36.33 14.25
CA ARG A 5 14.67 -35.42 14.13
C ARG A 5 15.15 -34.05 14.64
N GLY A 6 15.11 -32.93 13.93
CA GLY A 6 14.10 -32.47 12.99
C GLY A 6 13.27 -31.38 13.66
N ARG A 7 13.63 -30.11 13.42
CA ARG A 7 12.76 -28.90 13.42
C ARG A 7 13.53 -27.85 12.62
N ALA A 8 13.22 -27.75 11.32
CA ALA A 8 12.28 -26.75 10.78
C ALA A 8 12.90 -25.36 10.97
N GLY A 9 13.50 -24.72 9.97
CA GLY A 9 13.05 -24.60 8.60
C GLY A 9 12.09 -23.41 8.51
N ILE A 10 12.32 -22.54 7.52
CA ILE A 10 11.58 -21.35 7.11
C ILE A 10 11.86 -20.06 7.92
N GLU A 11 12.06 -18.87 7.40
CA GLU A 11 12.16 -18.26 6.06
C GLU A 11 12.76 -16.87 6.41
N GLY A 12 13.90 -16.41 5.89
CA GLY A 12 14.12 -16.32 4.46
C GLY A 12 13.24 -15.27 3.79
N VAL A 13 12.54 -14.38 4.50
CA VAL A 13 11.90 -13.21 3.88
C VAL A 13 12.91 -12.08 3.72
N ASP A 14 13.88 -12.34 2.84
CA ASP A 14 14.52 -11.28 2.08
C ASP A 14 13.44 -10.68 1.15
N LEU A 15 12.68 -9.71 1.68
CA LEU A 15 11.75 -8.87 0.92
C LEU A 15 12.51 -7.78 0.14
N ALA A 16 13.70 -8.10 -0.39
CA ALA A 16 14.48 -7.18 -1.22
C ALA A 16 13.95 -7.07 -2.67
N GLY A 17 12.92 -7.84 -3.05
CA GLY A 17 12.39 -7.88 -4.41
C GLY A 17 11.31 -6.84 -4.78
N CYS A 18 10.63 -6.23 -3.80
CA CYS A 18 9.51 -5.29 -4.07
C CYS A 18 9.75 -3.85 -3.57
N ARG A 19 10.86 -3.60 -2.87
CA ARG A 19 11.05 -2.34 -2.12
C ARG A 19 11.55 -1.17 -2.95
N VAL A 20 12.07 -1.40 -4.16
CA VAL A 20 12.80 -0.36 -4.93
C VAL A 20 11.89 0.51 -5.81
N ALA A 21 10.64 0.11 -6.06
CA ALA A 21 9.65 0.99 -6.73
C ALA A 21 8.91 1.93 -5.75
N MET A 22 9.13 1.79 -4.43
CA MET A 22 8.46 2.59 -3.38
C MET A 22 9.33 3.73 -2.83
N THR A 23 10.58 3.89 -3.29
CA THR A 23 11.49 4.91 -2.72
C THR A 23 11.18 6.35 -3.15
N GLU A 24 10.31 6.55 -4.15
CA GLU A 24 9.86 7.88 -4.58
C GLU A 24 8.49 8.30 -4.02
N LEU A 25 7.76 7.37 -3.38
CA LEU A 25 6.45 7.66 -2.79
C LEU A 25 6.62 8.06 -1.33
N SER A 26 5.96 9.14 -0.94
CA SER A 26 5.79 9.54 0.46
C SER A 26 5.17 8.40 1.28
N ASP A 27 5.50 8.30 2.57
CA ASP A 27 4.93 7.28 3.47
C ASP A 27 3.39 7.28 3.42
N ASN A 28 2.79 8.47 3.37
CA ASN A 28 1.36 8.68 3.19
C ASN A 28 0.82 8.07 1.89
N ALA A 29 1.49 8.31 0.76
CA ALA A 29 1.10 7.77 -0.54
C ALA A 29 1.20 6.24 -0.57
N ARG A 30 2.17 5.66 0.15
CA ARG A 30 2.30 4.21 0.29
C ARG A 30 1.16 3.60 1.09
N LEU A 31 0.78 4.21 2.22
CA LEU A 31 -0.35 3.77 3.04
C LEU A 31 -1.66 3.87 2.25
N VAL A 32 -1.86 4.98 1.55
CA VAL A 32 -3.03 5.20 0.68
C VAL A 32 -3.10 4.16 -0.43
N LEU A 33 -1.97 3.86 -1.08
CA LEU A 33 -1.87 2.87 -2.15
C LEU A 33 -2.22 1.47 -1.62
N ASP A 34 -1.63 1.04 -0.51
CA ASP A 34 -1.92 -0.24 0.14
C ASP A 34 -3.39 -0.37 0.52
N SER A 35 -3.97 0.68 1.12
CA SER A 35 -5.39 0.75 1.45
C SER A 35 -6.28 0.58 0.22
N LEU A 36 -5.94 1.22 -0.91
CA LEU A 36 -6.69 1.10 -2.15
C LEU A 36 -6.54 -0.27 -2.82
N GLU A 37 -5.37 -0.91 -2.67
CA GLU A 37 -5.09 -2.25 -3.20
C GLU A 37 -5.80 -3.34 -2.38
N THR A 38 -5.74 -3.25 -1.06
CA THR A 38 -6.35 -4.22 -0.14
C THR A 38 -7.87 -4.01 -0.02
N LYS A 39 -8.33 -2.76 -0.03
CA LYS A 39 -9.72 -2.36 0.17
C LYS A 39 -10.12 -1.25 -0.81
N PRO A 40 -10.39 -1.58 -2.09
CA PRO A 40 -10.80 -0.61 -3.11
C PRO A 40 -12.14 0.09 -2.81
N ALA A 41 -12.89 -0.40 -1.81
CA ALA A 41 -14.08 0.27 -1.29
C ALA A 41 -13.74 1.56 -0.51
N LEU A 42 -12.54 1.66 0.06
CA LEU A 42 -12.02 2.86 0.73
C LEU A 42 -11.45 3.81 -0.31
N ASN A 43 -12.30 4.26 -1.21
CA ASN A 43 -11.93 5.13 -2.32
C ASN A 43 -12.02 6.62 -1.96
N THR A 44 -12.02 7.00 -0.69
CA THR A 44 -12.03 8.42 -0.30
C THR A 44 -10.99 8.69 0.77
N PRO A 45 -10.39 9.90 0.79
CA PRO A 45 -9.37 10.26 1.78
C PRO A 45 -9.87 10.06 3.21
N ALA A 46 -11.14 10.37 3.48
CA ALA A 46 -11.75 10.18 4.79
C ALA A 46 -11.84 8.69 5.21
N LEU A 47 -12.10 7.78 4.26
CA LEU A 47 -12.16 6.35 4.54
C LEU A 47 -10.77 5.74 4.71
N ILE A 48 -9.82 6.19 3.88
CA ILE A 48 -8.42 5.75 3.94
C ILE A 48 -7.78 6.21 5.25
N ALA A 49 -7.95 7.49 5.61
CA ALA A 49 -7.49 8.05 6.88
C ALA A 49 -7.99 7.26 8.09
N GLN A 50 -9.29 6.90 8.10
CA GLN A 50 -9.86 6.09 9.18
C GLN A 50 -9.35 4.64 9.21
N ASN A 51 -9.01 4.05 8.05
CA ASN A 51 -8.49 2.69 7.99
C ASN A 51 -7.02 2.60 8.41
N GLU A 52 -6.20 3.52 7.92
CA GLU A 52 -4.77 3.59 8.21
C GLU A 52 -4.48 4.27 9.56
N GLY A 53 -5.46 4.97 10.13
CA GLY A 53 -5.29 5.75 11.35
C GLY A 53 -4.43 7.01 11.17
N ILE A 54 -4.41 7.57 9.96
CA ILE A 54 -3.68 8.81 9.61
C ILE A 54 -4.64 10.00 9.54
N GLU A 55 -4.10 11.23 9.48
CA GLU A 55 -4.95 12.38 9.26
C GLU A 55 -5.53 12.39 7.84
N ARG A 56 -6.70 12.99 7.69
CA ARG A 56 -7.32 13.19 6.39
C ARG A 56 -6.39 13.95 5.43
N THR A 57 -5.68 14.95 5.94
CA THR A 57 -4.72 15.75 5.15
C THR A 57 -3.57 14.91 4.64
N ASP A 58 -3.07 13.95 5.43
CA ASP A 58 -2.03 13.00 4.99
C ASP A 58 -2.55 12.06 3.91
N ALA A 59 -3.77 11.54 4.07
CA ALA A 59 -4.41 10.73 3.05
C ALA A 59 -4.67 11.52 1.75
N GLU A 60 -5.07 12.79 1.85
CA GLU A 60 -5.25 13.67 0.70
C GLU A 60 -3.94 13.94 -0.01
N GLN A 61 -2.85 14.24 0.71
CA GLN A 61 -1.52 14.40 0.14
C GLN A 61 -1.04 13.14 -0.58
N GLY A 62 -1.24 11.97 0.04
CA GLY A 62 -0.86 10.70 -0.59
C GLY A 62 -1.66 10.40 -1.86
N LEU A 63 -2.96 10.72 -1.88
CA LEU A 63 -3.79 10.58 -3.09
C LEU A 63 -3.41 11.56 -4.19
N ASP A 64 -3.02 12.79 -3.83
CA ASP A 64 -2.57 13.81 -4.78
C ASP A 64 -1.25 13.40 -5.43
N GLU A 65 -0.28 12.93 -4.65
CA GLU A 65 0.99 12.41 -5.17
C GLU A 65 0.76 11.21 -6.11
N LEU A 66 -0.13 10.27 -5.72
CA LEU A 66 -0.49 9.14 -6.58
C LEU A 66 -1.21 9.59 -7.86
N LEU A 67 -1.92 10.72 -7.85
CA LEU A 67 -2.59 11.29 -9.02
C LEU A 67 -1.58 11.89 -9.98
N GLU A 68 -0.60 12.64 -9.45
CA GLU A 68 0.51 13.21 -10.22
C GLU A 68 1.34 12.10 -10.89
N LEU A 69 1.54 10.97 -10.19
CA LEU A 69 2.21 9.79 -10.72
C LEU A 69 1.33 8.95 -11.67
N GLY A 70 0.06 9.33 -11.87
CA GLY A 70 -0.90 8.60 -12.71
C GLY A 70 -1.32 7.22 -12.17
N ARG A 71 -0.98 6.91 -10.91
CA ARG A 71 -1.29 5.64 -10.24
C ARG A 71 -2.73 5.56 -9.77
N VAL A 72 -3.35 6.70 -9.46
CA VAL A 72 -4.78 6.80 -9.17
C VAL A 72 -5.45 7.78 -10.12
N LYS A 73 -6.76 7.64 -10.27
CA LYS A 73 -7.61 8.60 -10.96
C LYS A 73 -8.73 9.07 -10.04
N LYS A 74 -8.96 10.37 -10.04
CA LYS A 74 -10.12 10.97 -9.39
C LYS A 74 -11.38 10.68 -10.20
N SER A 75 -12.40 10.15 -9.54
CA SER A 75 -13.73 9.86 -10.08
C SER A 75 -14.79 10.52 -9.19
N PRO A 76 -16.01 10.78 -9.70
CA PRO A 76 -17.09 11.35 -8.90
C PRO A 76 -17.51 10.45 -7.71
N LEU A 77 -17.17 9.17 -7.77
CA LEU A 77 -17.40 8.18 -6.71
C LEU A 77 -16.22 8.02 -5.74
N GLY A 78 -15.13 8.77 -5.93
CA GLY A 78 -13.89 8.65 -5.14
C GLY A 78 -12.65 8.44 -6.00
N TRP A 79 -11.64 7.79 -5.45
CA TRP A 79 -10.32 7.55 -6.01
C TRP A 79 -10.21 6.09 -6.43
N LYS A 80 -9.76 5.86 -7.67
CA LYS A 80 -9.59 4.51 -8.21
C LYS A 80 -8.15 4.31 -8.62
N LEU A 81 -7.60 3.13 -8.33
CA LEU A 81 -6.31 2.73 -8.87
C LEU A 81 -6.38 2.63 -10.39
N THR A 82 -5.46 3.29 -11.06
CA THR A 82 -5.17 3.11 -12.47
C THR A 82 -4.20 1.93 -12.54
N ARG A 83 -4.76 0.72 -12.53
CA ARG A 83 -3.97 -0.49 -12.71
C ARG A 83 -3.42 -0.48 -14.13
N ALA A 84 -2.13 -0.18 -14.27
CA ALA A 84 -1.37 -0.34 -15.51
C ALA A 84 -1.09 -1.84 -15.75
#